data_AF-A0A956VU33-F1
#
_entry.id   AF-A0A956VU33-F1
#
_cell.length_a   1.000
_cell.length_b   1.000
_cell.length_c   1.000
_cell.angle_alpha   90.00
_cell.angle_beta   90.00
_cell.angle_gamma   90.00
#
_symmetry.space_group_name_H-M   'P 1'
#
loop_
_entity.id
_entity.type
_entity.pdbx_description
1 polymer ?
#
loop_
_entity_poly.entity_id
_entity_poly.type
_entity_poly.pdbx_seq_one_letter_code
_entity_poly.pdbx_strand_id
1 'polypeptide(L)'
;YGLSKASSHIPAILGWAIIAATVGLILNAIRDRTDNFLGQIALAIAGGVWAYMTFFVVPVLIVEGLGPVAAIKRSGALLKGTWGNQVTANFSFSFIYIGAALVAFLPAALLFSVSPLLGVIVGVPLVALAMGTVQALEGIFKAALYDYATGSTPVGFQQSDMRSAYRAL
;
A
#
# COMPACT_ATOMS: atom_id res chain seq x y z
N TYR A 1 -25.12 14.67 -31.57
CA TYR A 1 -25.61 14.39 -30.22
C TYR A 1 -24.54 13.94 -29.21
N GLY A 2 -23.42 13.32 -29.61
CA GLY A 2 -22.35 12.93 -28.67
C GLY A 2 -21.49 14.09 -28.13
N LEU A 3 -21.20 15.10 -28.95
CA LEU A 3 -20.29 16.20 -28.58
C LEU A 3 -20.87 17.16 -27.52
N SER A 4 -22.18 17.46 -27.53
CA SER A 4 -22.78 18.35 -26.52
C SER A 4 -22.99 17.66 -25.16
N LYS A 5 -23.04 16.32 -25.14
CA LYS A 5 -23.12 15.54 -23.90
C LYS A 5 -21.73 15.41 -23.26
N ALA A 6 -20.68 15.26 -24.08
CA ALA A 6 -19.29 15.32 -23.64
C ALA A 6 -18.90 16.70 -23.08
N SER A 7 -19.40 17.79 -23.66
CA SER A 7 -19.08 19.15 -23.19
C SER A 7 -19.66 19.49 -21.82
N SER A 8 -20.68 18.76 -21.35
CA SER A 8 -21.32 18.99 -20.04
C SER A 8 -20.42 18.62 -18.85
N HIS A 9 -19.41 17.75 -19.05
CA HIS A 9 -18.49 17.34 -17.99
C HIS A 9 -17.15 18.10 -18.01
N ILE A 10 -16.91 18.95 -19.01
CA ILE A 10 -15.66 19.71 -19.15
C ILE A 10 -15.34 20.54 -17.89
N PRO A 11 -16.27 21.30 -17.30
CA PRO A 11 -15.96 22.10 -16.10
C PRO A 11 -15.54 21.24 -14.91
N ALA A 12 -16.18 20.07 -14.74
CA ALA A 12 -15.85 19.14 -13.67
C ALA A 12 -14.48 18.48 -13.88
N ILE A 13 -14.16 18.11 -15.12
CA ILE A 13 -12.84 17.56 -15.49
C ILE A 13 -11.74 18.61 -15.31
N LEU A 14 -11.99 19.88 -15.68
CA LEU A 14 -11.06 20.98 -15.46
C LEU A 14 -10.81 21.24 -13.97
N GLY A 15 -11.87 21.26 -13.16
CA GLY A 15 -11.74 21.39 -11.71
C GLY A 15 -10.93 20.25 -11.09
N TRP A 16 -11.12 19.02 -11.57
CA TRP A 16 -10.29 17.88 -11.18
C TRP A 16 -8.83 18.03 -11.63
N ALA A 17 -8.60 18.43 -12.88
CA ALA A 17 -7.26 18.59 -13.44
C ALA A 17 -6.44 19.62 -12.64
N ILE A 18 -7.06 20.71 -12.20
CA ILE A 18 -6.41 21.71 -11.34
C ILE A 18 -5.99 21.06 -10.01
N ILE A 19 -6.89 20.34 -9.34
CA ILE A 19 -6.58 19.67 -8.06
C ILE A 19 -5.45 18.65 -8.24
N ALA A 20 -5.53 17.81 -9.27
CA ALA A 20 -4.52 16.80 -9.57
C ALA A 20 -3.15 17.43 -9.86
N ALA A 21 -3.13 18.52 -10.65
CA ALA A 21 -1.92 19.27 -10.93
C ALA A 21 -1.34 19.91 -9.67
N THR A 22 -2.16 20.54 -8.82
CA THR A 22 -1.71 21.13 -7.56
C THR A 22 -1.08 20.08 -6.65
N VAL A 23 -1.71 18.93 -6.47
CA VAL A 23 -1.14 17.87 -5.63
C VAL A 23 0.14 17.31 -6.22
N GLY A 24 0.18 17.09 -7.54
CA GLY A 24 1.39 16.66 -8.24
C GLY A 24 2.54 17.65 -8.07
N LEU A 25 2.27 18.94 -8.21
CA LEU A 25 3.26 20.00 -7.98
C LEU A 25 3.74 20.05 -6.53
N ILE A 26 2.84 19.89 -5.55
CA ILE A 26 3.21 19.84 -4.13
C ILE A 26 4.12 18.63 -3.86
N LEU A 27 3.74 17.44 -4.33
CA LEU A 27 4.54 16.23 -4.15
C LEU A 27 5.91 16.34 -4.81
N ASN A 28 5.98 16.91 -6.03
CA ASN A 28 7.23 17.15 -6.73
C ASN A 28 8.09 18.20 -6.00
N ALA A 29 7.51 19.31 -5.57
CA ALA A 29 8.23 20.35 -4.84
C ALA A 29 8.80 19.88 -3.50
N ILE A 30 8.11 18.96 -2.81
CA ILE A 30 8.64 18.34 -1.59
C ILE A 30 9.74 17.33 -1.96
N ARG A 31 9.54 16.54 -3.02
CA ARG A 31 10.55 15.58 -3.52
C ARG A 31 11.86 16.24 -3.87
N ASP A 32 11.82 17.39 -4.55
CA ASP A 32 13.02 18.14 -4.94
C ASP A 32 13.81 18.69 -3.74
N ARG A 33 13.17 18.78 -2.57
CA ARG A 33 13.80 19.23 -1.31
C ARG A 33 14.18 18.07 -0.38
N THR A 34 13.93 16.84 -0.80
CA THR A 34 14.05 15.65 0.05
C THR A 34 15.19 14.75 -0.45
N ASP A 35 16.37 14.95 0.12
CA ASP A 35 17.57 14.17 -0.24
C ASP A 35 17.75 12.90 0.62
N ASN A 36 16.97 12.75 1.69
CA ASN A 36 17.07 11.59 2.57
C ASN A 36 16.22 10.40 2.09
N PHE A 37 16.77 9.20 2.20
CA PHE A 37 16.12 7.96 1.78
C PHE A 37 14.74 7.75 2.43
N LEU A 38 14.62 8.05 3.73
CA LEU A 38 13.34 7.94 4.45
C LEU A 38 12.28 8.92 3.93
N GLY A 39 12.66 10.15 3.58
CA GLY A 39 11.72 11.11 3.02
C GLY A 39 11.28 10.73 1.61
N GLN A 40 12.18 10.17 0.79
CA GLN A 40 11.82 9.64 -0.52
C GLN A 40 10.81 8.49 -0.43
N ILE A 41 10.97 7.58 0.54
CA ILE A 41 9.98 6.53 0.82
C ILE A 41 8.64 7.14 1.24
N ALA A 42 8.64 8.10 2.17
CA ALA A 42 7.41 8.74 2.64
C ALA A 42 6.65 9.42 1.47
N LEU A 43 7.38 10.06 0.56
CA LEU A 43 6.80 10.68 -0.63
C LEU A 43 6.30 9.66 -1.65
N ALA A 44 6.98 8.53 -1.80
CA ALA A 44 6.52 7.44 -2.66
C ALA A 44 5.20 6.86 -2.12
N ILE A 45 5.10 6.64 -0.81
CA ILE A 45 3.87 6.18 -0.16
C ILE A 45 2.75 7.22 -0.33
N ALA A 46 3.01 8.50 -0.04
CA ALA A 46 2.02 9.56 -0.18
C ALA A 46 1.49 9.66 -1.63
N GLY A 47 2.38 9.59 -2.62
CA GLY A 47 2.00 9.55 -4.03
C GLY A 47 1.19 8.31 -4.40
N GLY A 48 1.56 7.15 -3.87
CA GLY A 48 0.83 5.90 -4.05
C GLY A 48 -0.58 5.96 -3.47
N VAL A 49 -0.72 6.48 -2.24
CA VAL A 49 -2.03 6.68 -1.58
C VAL A 49 -2.90 7.66 -2.38
N TRP A 50 -2.33 8.76 -2.87
CA TRP A 50 -3.05 9.72 -3.72
C TRP A 50 -3.54 9.07 -5.02
N ALA A 51 -2.66 8.37 -5.73
CA ALA A 51 -3.00 7.65 -6.96
C ALA A 51 -4.08 6.60 -6.72
N TYR A 52 -3.99 5.88 -5.61
CA TYR A 52 -5.01 4.94 -5.17
C TYR A 52 -6.35 5.65 -4.97
N MET A 53 -6.43 6.66 -4.09
CA MET A 53 -7.67 7.38 -3.80
C MET A 53 -8.33 7.99 -5.04
N THR A 54 -7.55 8.36 -6.05
CA THR A 54 -8.01 9.11 -7.22
C THR A 54 -8.27 8.26 -8.46
N PHE A 55 -8.04 6.95 -8.38
CA PHE A 55 -8.16 6.02 -9.49
C PHE A 55 -9.52 6.07 -10.21
N PHE A 56 -10.63 6.21 -9.47
CA PHE A 56 -11.99 6.27 -10.02
C PHE A 56 -12.57 7.68 -10.11
N VAL A 57 -11.77 8.74 -9.96
CA VAL A 57 -12.33 10.11 -9.94
C VAL A 57 -12.98 10.47 -11.27
N VAL A 58 -12.33 10.18 -12.40
CA VAL A 58 -12.89 10.49 -13.73
C VAL A 58 -14.21 9.76 -14.00
N PRO A 59 -14.33 8.43 -13.82
CA PRO A 59 -15.61 7.76 -14.03
C PRO A 59 -16.67 8.21 -13.03
N VAL A 60 -16.32 8.48 -11.77
CA VAL A 60 -17.28 8.99 -10.77
C VAL A 60 -17.79 10.39 -11.14
N LEU A 61 -16.92 11.29 -11.61
CA LEU A 61 -17.30 12.63 -12.09
C LEU A 61 -18.31 12.55 -13.24
N ILE A 62 -18.09 11.64 -14.19
CA ILE A 62 -18.92 11.53 -15.40
C ILE A 62 -20.24 10.81 -15.09
N VAL A 63 -20.18 9.68 -14.39
CA VAL A 63 -21.33 8.80 -14.17
C VAL A 63 -22.23 9.31 -13.05
N GLU A 64 -21.65 9.73 -11.92
CA GLU A 64 -22.42 10.19 -10.77
C GLU A 64 -22.69 11.71 -10.80
N GLY A 65 -22.10 12.44 -11.76
CA GLY A 65 -22.30 13.88 -11.91
C GLY A 65 -21.81 14.72 -10.71
N LEU A 66 -20.91 14.16 -9.90
CA LEU A 66 -20.39 14.79 -8.70
C LEU A 66 -19.36 15.88 -9.04
N GLY A 67 -19.20 16.86 -8.14
CA GLY A 67 -18.09 17.81 -8.22
C GLY A 67 -16.73 17.16 -7.88
N PRO A 68 -15.60 17.77 -8.27
CA PRO A 68 -14.25 17.18 -8.14
C PRO A 68 -13.91 16.65 -6.74
N VAL A 69 -14.20 17.44 -5.70
CA VAL A 69 -13.91 17.07 -4.30
C VAL A 69 -14.80 15.90 -3.84
N ALA A 70 -16.07 15.91 -4.23
CA ALA A 70 -17.00 14.83 -3.90
C ALA A 70 -16.62 13.53 -4.62
N ALA A 71 -16.16 13.62 -5.87
CA ALA A 71 -15.70 12.47 -6.63
C ALA A 71 -14.45 11.81 -6.04
N ILE A 72 -13.51 12.58 -5.49
CA ILE A 72 -12.34 12.03 -4.77
C ILE A 72 -12.78 11.24 -3.53
N LYS A 73 -13.67 11.81 -2.72
CA LYS A 73 -14.21 11.13 -1.53
C LYS A 73 -14.94 9.83 -1.90
N ARG A 74 -15.74 9.89 -2.97
CA ARG A 74 -16.50 8.74 -3.47
C ARG A 74 -15.59 7.65 -4.04
N SER A 75 -14.59 8.02 -4.84
CA SER A 75 -13.56 7.10 -5.37
C SER A 75 -12.83 6.36 -4.25
N GLY A 76 -12.36 7.09 -3.23
CA GLY A 76 -11.73 6.48 -2.06
C GLY A 76 -12.65 5.54 -1.27
N ALA A 77 -13.92 5.91 -1.10
CA ALA A 77 -14.91 5.06 -0.42
C ALA A 77 -15.19 3.77 -1.21
N LEU A 78 -15.31 3.85 -2.54
CA LEU A 78 -15.51 2.69 -3.41
C LEU A 78 -14.32 1.73 -3.33
N LEU A 79 -13.09 2.26 -3.38
CA LEU A 79 -11.87 1.47 -3.22
C LEU A 79 -11.73 0.84 -1.84
N LYS A 80 -12.00 1.59 -0.77
CA LYS A 80 -11.99 1.05 0.59
C LYS A 80 -13.01 -0.08 0.76
N GLY A 81 -14.20 0.05 0.18
CA GLY A 81 -15.24 -0.98 0.26
C GLY A 81 -14.92 -2.25 -0.53
N THR A 82 -14.23 -2.13 -1.68
CA THR A 82 -13.95 -3.26 -2.58
C THR A 82 -12.61 -3.93 -2.31
N TRP A 83 -11.59 -3.14 -1.98
CA TRP A 83 -10.22 -3.59 -1.81
C TRP A 83 -9.71 -3.44 -0.38
N GLY A 84 -10.36 -2.66 0.49
CA GLY A 84 -9.84 -2.29 1.81
C GLY A 84 -9.44 -3.47 2.70
N ASN A 85 -10.28 -4.50 2.85
CA ASN A 85 -9.96 -5.61 3.74
C ASN A 85 -8.78 -6.47 3.24
N GLN A 86 -8.65 -6.65 1.92
CA GLN A 86 -7.53 -7.40 1.34
C GLN A 86 -6.26 -6.55 1.22
N VAL A 87 -6.39 -5.27 0.92
CA VAL A 87 -5.27 -4.33 0.79
C VAL A 87 -4.67 -4.04 2.16
N THR A 88 -5.46 -3.80 3.20
CA THR A 88 -4.93 -3.57 4.56
C THR A 88 -4.15 -4.78 5.06
N ALA A 89 -4.62 -6.01 4.80
CA ALA A 89 -3.90 -7.23 5.18
C ALA A 89 -2.55 -7.36 4.45
N ASN A 90 -2.53 -7.25 3.12
CA ASN A 90 -1.29 -7.36 2.32
C ASN A 90 -0.33 -6.18 2.55
N PHE A 91 -0.87 -4.98 2.77
CA PHE A 91 -0.08 -3.77 3.07
C PHE A 91 0.60 -3.88 4.45
N SER A 92 -0.06 -4.51 5.43
CA SER A 92 0.55 -4.79 6.74
C SER A 92 1.75 -5.74 6.62
N PHE A 93 1.62 -6.82 5.84
CA PHE A 93 2.74 -7.73 5.61
C PHE A 93 3.87 -7.07 4.83
N SER A 94 3.57 -6.12 3.94
CA SER A 94 4.60 -5.38 3.18
C SER A 94 5.59 -4.66 4.09
N PHE A 95 5.12 -4.05 5.20
CA PHE A 95 6.02 -3.46 6.19
C PHE A 95 6.85 -4.50 6.95
N ILE A 96 6.28 -5.69 7.22
CA ILE A 96 7.01 -6.80 7.85
C ILE A 96 8.11 -7.32 6.91
N TYR A 97 7.82 -7.48 5.62
CA TYR A 97 8.82 -7.83 4.61
C TYR A 97 9.93 -6.78 4.51
N ILE A 98 9.59 -5.49 4.47
CA ILE A 98 10.57 -4.40 4.44
C ILE A 98 11.44 -4.43 5.71
N GLY A 99 10.83 -4.59 6.89
CA GLY A 99 11.56 -4.68 8.16
C GLY A 99 12.53 -5.87 8.18
N ALA A 100 12.05 -7.06 7.80
CA ALA A 100 12.87 -8.25 7.72
C ALA A 100 14.01 -8.10 6.69
N ALA A 101 13.75 -7.46 5.55
CA ALA A 101 14.75 -7.19 4.55
C ALA A 101 15.82 -6.22 5.08
N LEU A 102 15.45 -5.13 5.76
CA LEU A 102 16.41 -4.19 6.34
C LEU A 102 17.30 -4.84 7.40
N VAL A 103 16.72 -5.66 8.28
CA VAL A 103 17.46 -6.37 9.34
C VAL A 103 18.43 -7.39 8.75
N ALA A 104 18.04 -8.11 7.69
CA ALA A 104 18.90 -9.08 7.02
C ALA A 104 19.95 -8.41 6.10
N PHE A 105 19.61 -7.28 5.51
CA PHE A 105 20.47 -6.58 4.56
C PHE A 105 21.65 -5.88 5.25
N LEU A 106 21.46 -5.28 6.43
CA LEU A 106 22.53 -4.60 7.15
C LEU A 106 23.79 -5.47 7.38
N PRO A 107 23.69 -6.66 8.00
CA PRO A 107 24.85 -7.54 8.19
C PRO A 107 25.39 -8.10 6.86
N ALA A 108 24.52 -8.36 5.88
CA ALA A 108 24.96 -8.81 4.55
C ALA A 108 25.81 -7.74 3.84
N ALA A 109 25.41 -6.47 3.90
CA ALA A 109 26.15 -5.36 3.32
C ALA A 109 27.48 -5.11 4.03
N LEU A 110 27.52 -5.24 5.37
CA LEU A 110 28.77 -5.14 6.14
C LEU A 110 29.75 -6.26 5.82
N LEU A 111 29.27 -7.50 5.65
CA LEU A 111 30.13 -8.62 5.26
C LEU A 111 30.65 -8.45 3.83
N PHE A 112 29.81 -7.93 2.92
CA PHE A 112 30.18 -7.66 1.54
C PHE A 112 31.27 -6.59 1.41
N SER A 113 31.24 -5.54 2.26
CA SER A 113 32.28 -4.49 2.23
C SER A 113 33.65 -4.98 2.70
N VAL A 114 33.70 -6.01 3.55
CA VAL A 114 34.94 -6.66 4.00
C VAL A 114 35.45 -7.67 2.97
N SER A 115 34.56 -8.52 2.45
CA SER A 115 34.87 -9.49 1.41
C SER A 115 33.62 -9.79 0.59
N PRO A 116 33.62 -9.48 -0.73
CA PRO A 116 32.47 -9.74 -1.59
C PRO A 116 32.03 -11.20 -1.57
N LEU A 117 32.99 -12.13 -1.50
CA LEU A 117 32.72 -13.56 -1.45
C LEU A 117 31.99 -13.97 -0.15
N LEU A 118 32.43 -13.45 1.01
CA LEU A 118 31.77 -13.71 2.29
C LEU A 118 30.38 -13.07 2.35
N GLY A 119 30.25 -11.85 1.83
CA GLY A 119 28.97 -11.16 1.74
C GLY A 119 27.94 -11.97 0.93
N VAL A 120 28.35 -12.61 -0.15
CA VAL A 120 27.45 -13.48 -0.94
C VAL A 120 27.15 -14.79 -0.22
N ILE A 121 28.17 -15.52 0.25
CA ILE A 121 28.01 -16.84 0.87
C ILE A 121 27.14 -16.77 2.14
N VAL A 122 27.27 -15.70 2.93
CA VAL A 122 26.51 -15.54 4.18
C VAL A 122 25.27 -14.68 3.99
N GLY A 123 25.36 -13.61 3.22
CA GLY A 123 24.27 -12.65 3.04
C GLY A 123 23.09 -13.22 2.25
N VAL A 124 23.33 -14.00 1.19
CA VAL A 124 22.24 -14.58 0.39
C VAL A 124 21.39 -15.56 1.21
N PRO A 125 21.97 -16.54 1.94
CA PRO A 125 21.18 -17.40 2.82
C PRO A 125 20.47 -16.65 3.93
N LEU A 126 21.10 -15.61 4.50
CA LEU A 126 20.49 -14.82 5.58
C LEU A 126 19.23 -14.08 5.09
N VAL A 127 19.31 -13.41 3.93
CA VAL A 127 18.16 -12.74 3.33
C VAL A 127 17.09 -13.76 2.94
N ALA A 128 17.47 -14.89 2.36
CA ALA A 128 16.53 -15.96 2.02
C ALA A 128 15.79 -16.51 3.25
N LEU A 129 16.50 -16.71 4.36
CA LEU A 129 15.92 -17.17 5.62
C LEU A 129 14.95 -16.15 6.22
N ALA A 130 15.34 -14.86 6.23
CA ALA A 130 14.48 -13.79 6.70
C ALA A 130 13.19 -13.71 5.89
N MET A 131 13.29 -13.73 4.55
CA MET A 131 12.12 -13.69 3.66
C MET A 131 11.27 -14.97 3.78
N GLY A 132 11.89 -16.14 3.89
CA GLY A 132 11.19 -17.41 4.09
C GLY A 132 10.39 -17.45 5.39
N THR A 133 10.93 -16.83 6.46
CA THR A 133 10.23 -16.73 7.74
C THR A 133 8.98 -15.86 7.63
N VAL A 134 9.07 -14.70 6.96
CA VAL A 134 7.90 -13.84 6.75
C VAL A 134 6.85 -14.53 5.86
N GLN A 135 7.28 -15.25 4.82
CA GLN A 135 6.38 -16.05 3.98
C GLN A 135 5.66 -17.14 4.78
N ALA A 136 6.35 -17.84 5.66
CA ALA A 136 5.73 -18.84 6.53
C ALA A 136 4.71 -18.21 7.48
N LEU A 137 5.04 -17.07 8.10
CA LEU A 137 4.13 -16.33 8.96
C LEU A 137 2.87 -15.86 8.22
N GLU A 138 3.02 -15.36 7.00
CA GLU A 138 1.90 -14.95 6.15
C GLU A 138 1.00 -16.14 5.80
N GLY A 139 1.59 -17.31 5.50
CA GLY A 139 0.86 -18.56 5.26
C GLY A 139 0.05 -19.00 6.49
N ILE A 140 0.68 -19.01 7.67
CA ILE A 140 0.01 -19.36 8.94
C ILE A 140 -1.12 -18.38 9.23
N PHE A 141 -0.91 -17.07 9.04
CA PHE A 141 -1.94 -16.05 9.25
C PHE A 141 -3.14 -16.25 8.31
N LYS A 142 -2.89 -16.53 7.03
CA LYS A 142 -3.96 -16.82 6.04
C LYS A 142 -4.74 -18.09 6.41
N ALA A 143 -4.05 -19.13 6.88
CA ALA A 143 -4.69 -20.36 7.36
C ALA A 143 -5.56 -20.10 8.60
N ALA A 144 -5.05 -19.36 9.59
CA ALA A 144 -5.83 -18.98 10.77
C ALA A 144 -7.06 -18.12 10.44
N LEU A 145 -6.92 -17.21 9.46
CA LEU A 145 -8.04 -16.39 8.99
C LEU A 145 -9.10 -17.23 8.26
N TYR A 146 -8.67 -18.24 7.49
CA TYR A 146 -9.57 -19.18 6.84
C TYR A 146 -10.36 -20.02 7.86
N ASP A 147 -9.70 -20.54 8.89
CA ASP A 147 -10.36 -21.27 9.97
C ASP A 147 -11.37 -20.39 10.71
N TYR A 148 -10.99 -19.14 11.03
CA TYR A 148 -11.90 -18.16 11.64
C TYR A 148 -13.11 -17.86 10.75
N ALA A 149 -12.90 -17.65 9.45
CA ALA A 149 -13.97 -17.35 8.50
C ALA A 149 -14.93 -18.53 8.26
N THR A 150 -14.44 -19.76 8.43
CA THR A 150 -15.24 -20.99 8.30
C THR A 150 -15.91 -21.43 9.61
N GLY A 151 -15.70 -20.68 10.71
CA GLY A 151 -16.31 -20.98 12.02
C GLY A 151 -15.68 -22.17 12.74
N SER A 152 -14.53 -22.64 12.26
CA SER A 152 -13.75 -23.71 12.88
C SER A 152 -12.87 -23.10 13.97
N THR A 153 -13.03 -23.49 15.24
CA THR A 153 -12.12 -23.04 16.30
C THR A 153 -10.69 -23.48 15.98
N PRO A 154 -9.74 -22.55 15.75
CA PRO A 154 -8.37 -22.90 15.42
C PRO A 154 -7.74 -23.64 16.58
N VAL A 155 -7.19 -24.83 16.33
CA VAL A 155 -6.46 -25.60 17.35
C VAL A 155 -5.16 -24.86 17.67
N GLY A 156 -5.14 -24.08 18.76
CA GLY A 156 -3.93 -23.45 19.30
C GLY A 156 -3.96 -21.94 19.54
N PHE A 157 -5.03 -21.22 19.18
CA PHE A 157 -5.16 -19.77 19.47
C PHE A 157 -6.32 -19.51 20.44
N GLN A 158 -6.04 -18.81 21.55
CA GLN A 158 -7.08 -18.36 22.49
C GLN A 158 -7.93 -17.27 21.83
N GLN A 159 -9.26 -17.39 21.99
CA GLN A 159 -10.27 -16.51 21.41
C GLN A 159 -10.09 -15.01 21.76
N SER A 160 -9.29 -14.69 22.78
CA SER A 160 -8.93 -13.34 23.21
C SER A 160 -7.97 -12.62 22.27
N ASP A 161 -7.01 -13.33 21.66
CA ASP A 161 -5.95 -12.74 20.83
C ASP A 161 -6.43 -12.43 19.40
N MET A 162 -7.43 -13.18 18.93
CA MET A 162 -8.05 -12.93 17.62
C MET A 162 -8.96 -11.69 17.64
N ARG A 163 -9.55 -11.36 18.80
CA ARG A 163 -10.49 -10.25 18.95
C ARG A 163 -9.80 -8.89 18.95
N SER A 164 -8.55 -8.81 19.40
CA SER A 164 -7.69 -7.61 19.34
C SER A 164 -7.10 -7.39 17.96
N ALA A 165 -6.65 -8.46 17.28
CA ALA A 165 -6.16 -8.38 15.89
C ALA A 165 -7.25 -7.92 14.90
N TYR A 166 -8.50 -8.34 15.09
CA TYR A 166 -9.63 -7.90 14.26
C TYR A 166 -10.00 -6.42 14.43
N ARG A 167 -9.75 -5.82 15.60
CA ARG A 167 -10.00 -4.38 15.84
C ARG A 167 -8.89 -3.46 15.30
N ALA A 168 -7.73 -4.03 14.99
CA ALA A 168 -6.60 -3.31 14.42
C ALA A 168 -6.62 -3.28 12.89
N LEU A 169 -7.47 -4.09 12.25
CA LEU A 169 -7.80 -4.06 10.82
C LEU A 169 -8.94 -3.05 10.56
#